data_AF-A0A5N6WEJ3-F1
#
_entry.id   AF-A0A5N6WEJ3-F1
#
_cell.length_a   1.000
_cell.length_b   1.000
_cell.length_c   1.000
_cell.angle_alpha   90.00
_cell.angle_beta   90.00
_cell.angle_gamma   90.00
#
_symmetry.space_group_name_H-M   'P 1'
#
loop_
_entity.id
_entity.type
_entity.pdbx_description
1 polymer ?
#
loop_
_entity_poly.entity_id
_entity_poly.type
_entity_poly.pdbx_seq_one_letter_code
_entity_poly.pdbx_strand_id
1 'polypeptide(L)'
;MDWDKLLFNAAVFVAGVFMLDYGADKFIDHTVIIGQRLGVSQTLIAVLTAGAEYEELAVVIAAVLQKQSPLALGNVMGSTISNILGAFSLGLLLHPGPIAFDLSAKVYTALLLSSTTTFFILAYFNMLNKITGGVLVAIFLMYIICTCYAIHKGVMEPPEASDSDSDSDNDTSDDGHSYLPSRPQGNRVQDESETSPLLTNEEALIAWKRAPRSLFYHIFQLVMGLLALTISGYLLSRSASVIADCFHLSGTVVGLTVVSFATTLPEKMVAIISGSRGHSGIVVASTAGSNIFLLTLCAGVIALAGLSADKSDHVLLFELLFTWISSVMLFLAVFVRADRAVGALFLVMYVAFLILEFTVYRR
;
A
#
# COMPACT_ATOMS: atom_id res chain seq x y z
N MET A 1 -19.78 -30.62 6.72
CA MET A 1 -19.31 -29.37 6.10
C MET A 1 -20.19 -29.12 4.90
N ASP A 2 -20.83 -27.95 4.84
CA ASP A 2 -21.68 -27.55 3.71
C ASP A 2 -20.77 -27.05 2.58
N TRP A 3 -20.47 -27.95 1.64
CA TRP A 3 -19.53 -27.69 0.55
C TRP A 3 -20.05 -26.64 -0.43
N ASP A 4 -21.37 -26.56 -0.64
CA ASP A 4 -21.96 -25.57 -1.54
C ASP A 4 -21.81 -24.17 -0.95
N LYS A 5 -22.09 -24.03 0.34
CA LYS A 5 -21.87 -22.77 1.08
C LYS A 5 -20.39 -22.36 1.04
N LEU A 6 -19.48 -23.31 1.27
CA LEU A 6 -18.05 -23.03 1.26
C LEU A 6 -17.57 -22.59 -0.12
N LEU A 7 -17.90 -23.34 -1.17
CA LEU A 7 -17.47 -23.06 -2.55
C LEU A 7 -18.03 -21.72 -3.04
N PHE A 8 -19.30 -21.43 -2.75
CA PHE A 8 -19.90 -20.15 -3.09
C PHE A 8 -19.15 -18.98 -2.43
N ASN A 9 -18.89 -19.06 -1.12
CA ASN A 9 -18.20 -17.98 -0.42
C ASN A 9 -16.73 -17.88 -0.82
N ALA A 10 -16.06 -19.00 -1.13
CA ALA A 10 -14.71 -18.97 -1.68
C ALA A 10 -14.68 -18.27 -3.05
N ALA A 11 -15.64 -18.55 -3.93
CA ALA A 11 -15.73 -17.88 -5.23
C ALA A 11 -16.05 -16.39 -5.09
N VAL A 12 -16.97 -16.01 -4.20
CA VAL A 12 -17.28 -14.60 -3.90
C VAL A 12 -16.07 -13.89 -3.29
N PHE A 13 -15.33 -14.56 -2.40
CA PHE A 13 -14.10 -14.02 -1.82
C PHE A 13 -13.07 -13.73 -2.91
N VAL A 14 -12.77 -14.70 -3.78
CA VAL A 14 -11.81 -14.53 -4.89
C VAL A 14 -12.27 -13.43 -5.85
N ALA A 15 -13.54 -13.44 -6.28
CA ALA A 15 -14.08 -12.39 -7.14
C ALA A 15 -14.02 -11.01 -6.48
N GLY A 16 -14.26 -10.95 -5.18
CA GLY A 16 -14.10 -9.74 -4.38
C GLY A 16 -12.66 -9.23 -4.42
N VAL A 17 -11.64 -10.07 -4.24
CA VAL A 17 -10.23 -9.64 -4.26
C VAL A 17 -9.91 -8.91 -5.56
N PHE A 18 -10.27 -9.50 -6.72
CA PHE A 18 -10.06 -8.85 -8.02
C PHE A 18 -10.87 -7.55 -8.19
N MET A 19 -12.09 -7.50 -7.66
CA MET A 19 -12.91 -6.28 -7.69
C MET A 19 -12.38 -5.20 -6.74
N LEU A 20 -11.72 -5.59 -5.64
CA LEU A 20 -11.09 -4.68 -4.68
C LEU A 20 -9.90 -3.98 -5.34
N ASP A 21 -9.00 -4.77 -5.91
CA ASP A 21 -7.81 -4.34 -6.65
C ASP A 21 -8.19 -3.38 -7.79
N TYR A 22 -9.10 -3.79 -8.68
CA TYR A 22 -9.61 -2.92 -9.72
C TYR A 22 -10.24 -1.61 -9.20
N GLY A 23 -10.96 -1.69 -8.07
CA GLY A 23 -11.59 -0.55 -7.43
C GLY A 23 -10.56 0.44 -6.87
N ALA A 24 -9.51 -0.08 -6.23
CA ALA A 24 -8.41 0.67 -5.68
C ALA A 24 -7.64 1.41 -6.76
N ASP A 25 -7.24 0.71 -7.83
CA ASP A 25 -6.55 1.31 -8.99
C ASP A 25 -7.33 2.50 -9.54
N LYS A 26 -8.62 2.30 -9.85
CA LYS A 26 -9.46 3.38 -10.40
C LYS A 26 -9.65 4.53 -9.41
N PHE A 27 -9.78 4.22 -8.13
CA PHE A 27 -9.91 5.23 -7.10
C PHE A 27 -8.63 6.06 -6.97
N ILE A 28 -7.46 5.43 -6.94
CA ILE A 28 -6.14 6.07 -6.83
C ILE A 28 -5.87 6.92 -8.08
N ASP A 29 -5.94 6.33 -9.27
CA ASP A 29 -5.69 7.00 -10.56
C ASP A 29 -6.46 8.31 -10.66
N HIS A 30 -7.76 8.26 -10.39
CA HIS A 30 -8.62 9.42 -10.52
C HIS A 30 -8.49 10.39 -9.35
N THR A 31 -8.11 9.93 -8.17
CA THR A 31 -7.75 10.82 -7.05
C THR A 31 -6.51 11.65 -7.38
N VAL A 32 -5.48 11.02 -7.97
CA VAL A 32 -4.26 11.70 -8.45
C VAL A 32 -4.61 12.76 -9.49
N ILE A 33 -5.33 12.38 -10.55
CA ILE A 33 -5.66 13.30 -11.66
C ILE A 33 -6.50 14.48 -11.16
N ILE A 34 -7.51 14.24 -10.31
CA ILE A 34 -8.34 15.30 -9.76
C ILE A 34 -7.50 16.21 -8.84
N GLY A 35 -6.67 15.63 -7.98
CA GLY A 35 -5.78 16.38 -7.10
C GLY A 35 -4.85 17.32 -7.87
N GLN A 36 -4.21 16.82 -8.93
CA GLN A 36 -3.36 17.62 -9.80
C GLN A 36 -4.12 18.78 -10.45
N ARG A 37 -5.33 18.53 -10.97
CA ARG A 37 -6.17 19.59 -11.57
C ARG A 37 -6.69 20.62 -10.56
N LEU A 38 -6.80 20.25 -9.29
CA LEU A 38 -7.17 21.14 -8.20
C LEU A 38 -5.97 21.88 -7.57
N GLY A 39 -4.76 21.68 -8.10
CA GLY A 39 -3.55 22.34 -7.60
C GLY A 39 -3.00 21.76 -6.30
N VAL A 40 -3.35 20.51 -5.96
CA VAL A 40 -2.73 19.78 -4.85
C VAL A 40 -1.26 19.49 -5.21
N SER A 41 -0.35 19.64 -4.24
CA SER A 41 1.08 19.43 -4.49
C SER A 41 1.38 17.96 -4.83
N GLN A 42 2.27 17.75 -5.79
CA GLN A 42 2.72 16.40 -6.20
C GLN A 42 3.30 15.60 -5.03
N THR A 43 4.00 16.27 -4.11
CA THR A 43 4.51 15.66 -2.88
C THR A 43 3.40 15.09 -2.00
N LEU A 44 2.31 15.83 -1.82
CA LEU A 44 1.20 15.35 -0.99
C LEU A 44 0.49 14.19 -1.67
N ILE A 45 0.30 14.26 -3.00
CA ILE A 45 -0.27 13.16 -3.77
C ILE A 45 0.60 11.91 -3.63
N ALA A 46 1.91 12.02 -3.88
CA ALA A 46 2.85 10.89 -3.77
C ALA A 46 2.87 10.27 -2.36
N VAL A 47 2.92 11.09 -1.30
CA VAL A 47 2.88 10.58 0.07
C VAL A 47 1.55 9.91 0.40
N LEU A 48 0.44 10.45 -0.11
CA LEU A 48 -0.89 9.90 0.13
C LEU A 48 -1.11 8.59 -0.64
N THR A 49 -0.62 8.47 -1.88
CA THR A 49 -0.85 7.27 -2.70
C THR A 49 0.18 6.17 -2.43
N ALA A 50 1.45 6.49 -2.19
CA ALA A 50 2.50 5.48 -2.05
C ALA A 50 2.44 4.69 -0.74
N GLY A 51 1.72 5.18 0.27
CA GLY A 51 1.57 4.51 1.57
C GLY A 51 0.13 4.29 1.99
N ALA A 52 -0.85 4.54 1.12
CA ALA A 52 -2.25 4.25 1.44
C ALA A 52 -2.63 2.84 1.03
N GLU A 53 -3.26 2.13 1.96
CA GLU A 53 -3.73 0.76 1.81
C GLU A 53 -5.25 0.81 1.72
N TYR A 54 -5.76 1.25 0.56
CA TYR A 54 -7.19 1.55 0.38
C TYR A 54 -8.05 0.28 0.40
N GLU A 55 -7.48 -0.82 -0.07
CA GLU A 55 -7.97 -2.18 -0.06
C GLU A 55 -8.23 -2.63 1.39
N GLU A 56 -7.21 -2.54 2.24
CA GLU A 56 -7.29 -2.85 3.66
C GLU A 56 -8.26 -1.93 4.38
N LEU A 57 -8.21 -0.62 4.10
CA LEU A 57 -9.13 0.34 4.71
C LEU A 57 -10.59 0.01 4.37
N ALA A 58 -10.87 -0.34 3.11
CA ALA A 58 -12.21 -0.73 2.67
C ALA A 58 -12.68 -2.00 3.38
N VAL A 59 -11.83 -3.01 3.49
CA VAL A 59 -12.13 -4.25 4.23
C VAL A 59 -12.33 -3.98 5.72
N VAL A 60 -11.51 -3.13 6.33
CA VAL A 60 -11.59 -2.73 7.75
C VAL A 60 -12.92 -2.03 8.03
N ILE A 61 -13.28 -1.02 7.23
CA ILE A 61 -14.55 -0.30 7.38
C ILE A 61 -15.71 -1.27 7.22
N ALA A 62 -15.69 -2.12 6.19
CA ALA A 62 -16.74 -3.09 5.94
C ALA A 62 -16.90 -4.10 7.09
N ALA A 63 -15.80 -4.63 7.62
CA ALA A 63 -15.81 -5.57 8.74
C ALA A 63 -16.33 -4.91 10.02
N VAL A 64 -15.93 -3.68 10.30
CA VAL A 64 -16.45 -2.89 11.42
C VAL A 64 -17.96 -2.66 11.30
N LEU A 65 -18.44 -2.26 10.12
CA LEU A 65 -19.88 -2.06 9.85
C LEU A 65 -20.67 -3.37 9.98
N GLN A 66 -20.05 -4.50 9.67
CA GLN A 66 -20.62 -5.84 9.85
C GLN A 66 -20.46 -6.39 11.28
N LYS A 67 -19.92 -5.61 12.23
CA LYS A 67 -19.63 -6.00 13.63
C LYS A 67 -18.64 -7.17 13.74
N GLN A 68 -17.70 -7.25 12.80
CA GLN A 68 -16.63 -8.25 12.74
C GLN A 68 -15.28 -7.61 13.06
N SER A 69 -15.19 -6.86 14.15
CA SER A 69 -13.95 -6.21 14.59
C SER A 69 -12.75 -7.16 14.75
N PRO A 70 -12.90 -8.43 15.19
CA PRO A 70 -11.79 -9.37 15.22
C PRO A 70 -11.19 -9.64 13.82
N LEU A 71 -12.04 -9.75 12.80
CA LEU A 71 -11.59 -9.89 11.40
C LEU A 71 -10.81 -8.66 10.94
N ALA A 72 -11.32 -7.46 11.25
CA ALA A 72 -10.68 -6.19 10.90
C ALA A 72 -9.29 -6.05 11.56
N LEU A 73 -9.19 -6.34 12.86
CA LEU A 73 -7.94 -6.26 13.60
C LEU A 73 -6.93 -7.32 13.13
N GLY A 74 -7.41 -8.54 12.90
CA GLY A 74 -6.63 -9.61 12.28
C GLY A 74 -6.05 -9.16 10.94
N ASN A 75 -6.89 -8.59 10.06
CA ASN A 75 -6.45 -8.07 8.76
C ASN A 75 -5.32 -7.04 8.90
N VAL A 76 -5.49 -6.03 9.77
CA VAL A 76 -4.47 -4.98 9.99
C VAL A 76 -3.13 -5.56 10.46
N MET A 77 -3.13 -6.43 11.46
CA MET A 77 -1.90 -7.04 11.99
C MET A 77 -1.28 -8.01 10.97
N GLY A 78 -2.10 -8.82 10.32
CA GLY A 78 -1.68 -9.75 9.28
C GLY A 78 -1.06 -9.03 8.08
N SER A 79 -1.66 -7.94 7.61
CA SER A 79 -1.12 -7.14 6.51
C SER A 79 0.19 -6.50 6.90
N THR A 80 0.31 -6.00 8.13
CA THR A 80 1.58 -5.47 8.66
C THR A 80 2.69 -6.52 8.61
N ILE A 81 2.41 -7.74 9.10
CA ILE A 81 3.37 -8.86 9.10
C ILE A 81 3.69 -9.31 7.67
N SER A 82 2.68 -9.41 6.81
CA SER A 82 2.79 -9.78 5.39
C SER A 82 3.62 -8.78 4.60
N ASN A 83 3.47 -7.48 4.85
CA ASN A 83 4.23 -6.44 4.17
C ASN A 83 5.73 -6.52 4.53
N ILE A 84 6.05 -6.78 5.81
CA ILE A 84 7.46 -6.86 6.26
C ILE A 84 8.10 -8.19 5.90
N LEU A 85 7.49 -9.30 6.31
CA LEU A 85 8.10 -10.61 6.19
C LEU A 85 7.78 -11.27 4.84
N GLY A 86 6.76 -10.80 4.13
CA GLY A 86 6.41 -11.23 2.78
C GLY A 86 6.91 -10.26 1.72
N ALA A 87 6.26 -9.11 1.54
CA ALA A 87 6.53 -8.19 0.42
C ALA A 87 7.96 -7.66 0.41
N PHE A 88 8.42 -7.02 1.49
CA PHE A 88 9.80 -6.53 1.61
C PHE A 88 10.84 -7.63 1.42
N SER A 89 10.56 -8.83 1.97
CA SER A 89 11.44 -9.99 1.82
C SER A 89 11.59 -10.44 0.36
N LEU A 90 10.50 -10.42 -0.42
CA LEU A 90 10.49 -10.75 -1.84
C LEU A 90 11.26 -9.70 -2.66
N GLY A 91 11.08 -8.41 -2.32
CA GLY A 91 11.86 -7.34 -2.94
C GLY A 91 13.36 -7.47 -2.70
N LEU A 92 13.77 -7.80 -1.46
CA LEU A 92 15.17 -8.11 -1.13
C LEU A 92 15.70 -9.32 -1.92
N LEU A 93 14.93 -10.41 -1.96
CA LEU A 93 15.33 -11.66 -2.60
C LEU A 93 15.61 -11.50 -4.09
N LEU A 94 14.85 -10.64 -4.76
CA LEU A 94 14.96 -10.41 -6.21
C LEU A 94 15.94 -9.30 -6.58
N HIS A 95 16.54 -8.64 -5.59
CA HIS A 95 17.48 -7.55 -5.82
C HIS A 95 18.72 -8.00 -6.63
N PRO A 96 19.10 -7.31 -7.72
CA PRO A 96 20.14 -7.76 -8.65
C PRO A 96 21.58 -7.59 -8.13
N GLY A 97 21.79 -6.76 -7.10
CA GLY A 97 23.14 -6.42 -6.63
C GLY A 97 23.25 -6.12 -5.13
N PRO A 98 24.37 -5.51 -4.69
CA PRO A 98 24.54 -5.07 -3.31
C PRO A 98 23.45 -4.09 -2.90
N ILE A 99 22.86 -4.34 -1.73
CA ILE A 99 21.74 -3.55 -1.24
C ILE A 99 22.30 -2.43 -0.36
N ALA A 100 21.90 -1.21 -0.67
CA ALA A 100 22.15 -0.04 0.15
C ALA A 100 20.81 0.61 0.47
N PHE A 101 20.67 1.06 1.72
CA PHE A 101 19.52 1.83 2.16
C PHE A 101 19.95 3.26 2.43
N ASP A 102 19.22 4.19 1.86
CA ASP A 102 19.44 5.62 1.96
C ASP A 102 18.98 6.15 3.34
N LEU A 103 19.09 7.47 3.52
CA LEU A 103 18.63 8.11 4.75
C LEU A 103 17.10 8.03 4.89
N SER A 104 16.35 8.17 3.79
CA SER A 104 14.89 8.15 3.82
C SER A 104 14.39 6.79 4.31
N ALA A 105 14.93 5.68 3.80
CA ALA A 105 14.61 4.32 4.27
C ALA A 105 14.81 4.15 5.79
N LYS A 106 15.90 4.71 6.35
CA LYS A 106 16.17 4.66 7.79
C LYS A 106 15.16 5.48 8.60
N VAL A 107 14.76 6.65 8.08
CA VAL A 107 13.76 7.50 8.74
C VAL A 107 12.38 6.84 8.70
N TYR A 108 11.96 6.31 7.54
CA TYR A 108 10.69 5.60 7.40
C TYR A 108 10.58 4.40 8.35
N THR A 109 11.62 3.57 8.44
CA THR A 109 11.63 2.43 9.36
C THR A 109 11.66 2.83 10.83
N ALA A 110 12.31 3.95 11.18
CA ALA A 110 12.27 4.50 12.54
C ALA A 110 10.86 5.00 12.90
N LEU A 111 10.19 5.71 11.97
CA LEU A 111 8.81 6.16 12.14
C LEU A 111 7.86 4.96 12.28
N LEU A 112 8.03 3.92 11.47
CA LEU A 112 7.26 2.68 11.59
C LEU A 112 7.46 2.04 12.96
N LEU A 113 8.70 1.89 13.43
CA LEU A 113 8.97 1.27 14.72
C LEU A 113 8.33 2.06 15.87
N SER A 114 8.35 3.40 15.80
CA SER A 114 7.67 4.28 16.74
C SER A 114 6.14 4.08 16.73
N SER A 115 5.53 4.06 15.55
CA SER A 115 4.09 3.82 15.38
C SER A 115 3.68 2.43 15.86
N THR A 116 4.47 1.41 15.52
CA THR A 116 4.23 0.01 15.94
C THR A 116 4.38 -0.14 17.45
N THR A 117 5.36 0.50 18.06
CA THR A 117 5.55 0.48 19.53
C THR A 117 4.39 1.19 20.23
N THR A 118 3.91 2.31 19.68
CA THR A 118 2.73 3.01 20.21
C THR A 118 1.49 2.13 20.13
N PHE A 119 1.23 1.53 18.97
CA PHE A 119 0.13 0.58 18.79
C PHE A 119 0.24 -0.62 19.75
N PHE A 120 1.43 -1.21 19.88
CA PHE A 120 1.72 -2.31 20.80
C PHE A 120 1.37 -1.95 22.24
N ILE A 121 1.84 -0.82 22.75
CA ILE A 121 1.57 -0.37 24.12
C ILE A 121 0.07 -0.16 24.32
N LEU A 122 -0.60 0.52 23.39
CA LEU A 122 -2.04 0.77 23.49
C LEU A 122 -2.86 -0.52 23.48
N ALA A 123 -2.51 -1.48 22.63
CA ALA A 123 -3.16 -2.78 22.55
C ALA A 123 -2.87 -3.65 23.78
N TYR A 124 -1.61 -3.74 24.20
CA TYR A 124 -1.17 -4.57 25.32
C TYR A 124 -1.82 -4.16 26.66
N PHE A 125 -1.98 -2.86 26.89
CA PHE A 125 -2.66 -2.34 28.08
C PHE A 125 -4.19 -2.23 27.94
N ASN A 126 -4.78 -2.83 26.89
CA ASN A 126 -6.22 -2.75 26.60
C ASN A 126 -6.76 -1.32 26.53
N MET A 127 -5.93 -0.39 26.04
CA MET A 127 -6.27 1.02 25.95
C MET A 127 -6.88 1.40 24.60
N LEU A 128 -7.05 0.47 23.65
CA LEU A 128 -7.67 0.72 22.34
C LEU A 128 -9.17 1.04 22.45
N ASN A 129 -9.46 2.29 22.78
CA ASN A 129 -10.79 2.87 22.88
C ASN A 129 -10.98 4.01 21.88
N LYS A 130 -12.15 4.65 21.90
CA LYS A 130 -12.47 5.73 20.94
C LYS A 130 -11.50 6.91 21.02
N ILE A 131 -11.01 7.24 22.20
CA ILE A 131 -10.08 8.37 22.40
C ILE A 131 -8.72 8.00 21.80
N THR A 132 -8.17 6.84 22.16
CA THR A 132 -6.88 6.40 21.60
C THR A 132 -6.97 6.13 20.10
N GLY A 133 -8.13 5.72 19.59
CA GLY A 133 -8.39 5.63 18.16
C GLY A 133 -8.28 6.98 17.47
N GLY A 134 -8.90 8.02 18.04
CA GLY A 134 -8.72 9.40 17.56
C GLY A 134 -7.27 9.88 17.63
N VAL A 135 -6.52 9.48 18.66
CA VAL A 135 -5.08 9.77 18.77
C VAL A 135 -4.28 9.07 17.68
N LEU A 136 -4.55 7.80 17.37
CA LEU A 136 -3.88 7.08 16.28
C LEU A 136 -4.14 7.73 14.92
N VAL A 137 -5.38 8.15 14.64
CA VAL A 137 -5.70 8.93 13.43
C VAL A 137 -4.96 10.27 13.41
N ALA A 138 -4.86 10.96 14.55
CA ALA A 138 -4.09 12.20 14.64
C ALA A 138 -2.58 11.98 14.41
N ILE A 139 -2.03 10.87 14.88
CA ILE A 139 -0.64 10.46 14.61
C ILE A 139 -0.43 10.24 13.11
N PHE A 140 -1.38 9.60 12.42
CA PHE A 140 -1.32 9.42 10.97
C PHE A 140 -1.29 10.77 10.24
N LEU A 141 -2.18 11.71 10.61
CA LEU A 141 -2.20 13.05 10.01
C LEU A 141 -0.90 13.80 10.29
N MET A 142 -0.37 13.69 11.50
CA MET A 142 0.94 14.26 11.86
C MET A 142 2.05 13.67 11.00
N TYR A 143 2.05 12.35 10.78
CA TYR A 143 3.00 11.66 9.91
C TYR A 143 2.97 12.21 8.49
N ILE A 144 1.79 12.39 7.89
CA ILE A 144 1.65 12.97 6.54
C ILE A 144 2.22 14.39 6.50
N ILE A 145 1.89 15.25 7.48
CA ILE A 145 2.36 16.63 7.56
C ILE A 145 3.89 16.67 7.72
N CYS A 146 4.44 15.90 8.64
CA CYS A 146 5.88 15.84 8.90
C CYS A 146 6.65 15.33 7.67
N THR A 147 6.14 14.31 6.98
CA THR A 147 6.77 13.74 5.79
C THR A 147 6.74 14.73 4.63
N CYS A 148 5.59 15.37 4.37
CA CYS A 148 5.49 16.42 3.35
C CYS A 148 6.44 17.59 3.64
N TYR A 149 6.53 18.01 4.91
CA TYR A 149 7.45 19.07 5.33
C TYR A 149 8.91 18.69 5.17
N ALA A 150 9.29 17.46 5.52
CA ALA A 150 10.65 16.96 5.38
C ALA A 150 11.07 16.86 3.90
N ILE A 151 10.16 16.42 3.03
CA ILE A 151 10.38 16.38 1.57
C ILE A 151 10.52 17.81 1.02
N HIS A 152 9.63 18.73 1.43
CA HIS A 152 9.73 20.14 1.02
C HIS A 152 11.04 20.81 1.45
N LYS A 153 11.62 20.39 2.58
CA LYS A 153 12.95 20.84 3.04
C LYS A 153 14.12 20.09 2.41
N GLY A 154 13.88 19.10 1.55
CA GLY A 154 14.91 18.27 0.94
C GLY A 154 15.64 17.34 1.92
N VAL A 155 15.02 17.02 3.07
CA VAL A 155 15.57 16.09 4.07
C VAL A 155 15.29 14.63 3.69
N MET A 156 14.17 14.40 2.98
CA MET A 156 13.76 13.11 2.46
C MET A 156 13.36 13.23 1.00
N GLU A 157 13.53 12.15 0.26
CA GLU A 157 13.00 12.02 -1.09
C GLU A 157 11.52 11.60 -1.05
N PRO A 158 10.67 12.10 -1.95
CA PRO A 158 9.30 11.62 -2.05
C PRO A 158 9.30 10.13 -2.37
N PRO A 159 8.38 9.35 -1.78
CA PRO A 159 8.20 7.97 -2.19
C PRO A 159 7.69 7.96 -3.64
N GLU A 160 8.49 7.43 -4.56
CA GLU A 160 8.08 7.24 -5.95
C GLU A 160 7.01 6.14 -5.98
N ALA A 161 5.86 6.42 -6.58
CA ALA A 161 4.94 5.36 -6.96
C ALA A 161 5.70 4.46 -7.94
N SER A 162 5.74 3.16 -7.68
CA SER A 162 6.37 2.23 -8.63
C SER A 162 5.65 2.39 -9.95
N ASP A 163 6.30 2.99 -10.96
CA ASP A 163 5.82 3.03 -12.33
C ASP A 163 5.70 1.59 -12.85
N SER A 164 4.59 0.93 -12.51
CA SER A 164 3.99 -0.11 -13.32
C SER A 164 3.48 0.61 -14.55
N ASP A 165 4.06 0.29 -15.70
CA ASP A 165 3.58 0.71 -17.01
C ASP A 165 2.12 0.23 -17.20
N SER A 166 1.17 0.92 -16.60
CA SER A 166 -0.22 0.82 -16.98
C SER A 166 -0.34 1.67 -18.24
N ASP A 167 -0.56 1.00 -19.38
CA ASP A 167 -1.06 1.57 -20.63
C ASP A 167 -2.46 2.22 -20.46
N SER A 168 -2.76 2.78 -19.28
CA SER A 168 -3.88 3.66 -19.04
C SER A 168 -3.51 5.03 -19.57
N ASP A 169 -3.75 5.24 -20.87
CA ASP A 169 -3.89 6.52 -21.56
C ASP A 169 -3.07 7.67 -20.91
N ASN A 170 -1.86 7.90 -21.40
CA ASN A 170 -1.04 9.10 -21.12
C ASN A 170 -1.87 10.39 -21.31
N ASP A 171 -2.55 10.82 -20.24
CA ASP A 171 -3.29 12.09 -20.14
C ASP A 171 -2.58 13.07 -19.18
N THR A 172 -1.36 12.76 -18.73
CA THR A 172 -0.49 13.75 -18.08
C THR A 172 0.24 14.54 -19.16
N SER A 173 -0.38 15.63 -19.58
CA SER A 173 0.29 16.73 -20.27
C SER A 173 1.42 17.27 -19.39
N ASP A 174 2.66 16.93 -19.76
CA ASP A 174 3.87 17.62 -19.35
C ASP A 174 3.80 19.08 -19.81
N ASP A 175 3.34 19.97 -18.92
CA ASP A 175 3.49 21.41 -19.10
C ASP A 175 4.92 21.79 -18.70
N GLY A 176 5.74 22.02 -19.72
CA GLY A 176 7.17 22.24 -19.59
C GLY A 176 7.54 23.38 -18.64
N HIS A 177 8.38 23.06 -17.66
CA HIS A 177 9.35 23.99 -17.09
C HIS A 177 10.74 23.70 -17.67
N SER A 178 10.94 24.10 -18.92
CA SER A 178 12.27 24.19 -19.52
C SER A 178 13.03 25.35 -18.88
N TYR A 179 13.99 25.05 -17.99
CA TYR A 179 15.08 25.97 -17.68
C TYR A 179 15.93 26.17 -18.94
N LEU A 180 15.77 27.30 -19.61
CA LEU A 180 16.62 27.72 -20.74
C LEU A 180 17.99 28.19 -20.22
N PRO A 181 19.12 27.70 -20.75
CA PRO A 181 20.36 28.46 -20.75
C PRO A 181 20.44 29.33 -22.01
N SER A 182 20.86 30.58 -21.82
CA SER A 182 20.99 31.63 -22.83
C SER A 182 21.99 31.27 -23.94
N ARG A 183 21.61 31.42 -25.20
CA ARG A 183 22.51 31.38 -26.38
C ARG A 183 23.45 32.59 -26.42
N PRO A 184 24.66 32.42 -26.98
CA PRO A 184 25.25 33.42 -27.87
C PRO A 184 25.42 32.91 -29.31
N GLN A 185 25.34 33.87 -30.24
CA GLN A 185 25.42 33.75 -31.70
C GLN A 185 26.82 33.39 -32.24
N GLY A 186 26.87 32.76 -33.43
CA GLY A 186 28.09 32.72 -34.26
C GLY A 186 28.05 31.84 -35.51
N ASN A 187 27.76 32.46 -36.66
CA ASN A 187 28.19 32.21 -38.06
C ASN A 187 28.04 30.85 -38.80
N ARG A 188 27.21 30.93 -39.87
CA ARG A 188 27.34 30.46 -41.29
C ARG A 188 28.44 29.45 -41.66
N VAL A 189 28.08 28.44 -42.48
CA VAL A 189 28.35 28.33 -43.94
C VAL A 189 27.38 27.30 -44.57
N GLN A 190 26.98 27.57 -45.82
CA GLN A 190 26.10 26.80 -46.70
C GLN A 190 26.81 25.59 -47.33
N ASP A 191 26.09 24.52 -47.59
CA ASP A 191 26.21 23.83 -48.89
C ASP A 191 24.87 23.18 -49.28
N GLU A 192 24.44 23.46 -50.51
CA GLU A 192 23.22 22.96 -51.14
C GLU A 192 23.54 21.74 -52.01
N SER A 193 22.77 20.66 -51.86
CA SER A 193 22.16 19.85 -52.93
C SER A 193 22.02 18.40 -52.49
N GLU A 194 20.77 17.99 -52.22
CA GLU A 194 20.24 16.74 -52.75
C GLU A 194 18.71 16.77 -52.59
N THR A 195 18.05 16.74 -53.73
CA THR A 195 16.61 16.68 -53.91
C THR A 195 16.04 15.40 -53.29
N SER A 196 15.23 15.53 -52.25
CA SER A 196 14.29 14.50 -51.79
C SER A 196 12.94 15.13 -51.50
N PRO A 197 11.86 14.76 -52.23
CA PRO A 197 10.53 15.27 -51.96
C PRO A 197 9.92 14.44 -50.81
N LEU A 198 10.17 14.86 -49.58
CA LEU A 198 9.51 14.31 -48.38
C LEU A 198 9.02 15.45 -47.48
N LEU A 199 8.31 16.41 -48.09
CA LEU A 199 7.39 17.30 -47.38
C LEU A 199 6.02 16.61 -47.20
N THR A 200 6.01 15.45 -46.55
CA THR A 200 4.79 14.79 -46.05
C THR A 200 5.14 13.96 -44.84
N ASN A 201 5.40 14.60 -43.70
CA ASN A 201 5.21 14.00 -42.38
C ASN A 201 5.39 14.94 -41.17
N GLU A 202 5.55 16.26 -41.36
CA GLU A 202 5.37 17.19 -40.23
C GLU A 202 3.91 17.26 -39.76
N GLU A 203 2.95 16.99 -40.65
CA GLU A 203 1.52 16.89 -40.28
C GLU A 203 1.15 15.51 -39.68
N ALA A 204 1.99 14.48 -39.85
CA ALA A 204 1.79 13.15 -39.24
C ALA A 204 2.44 13.01 -37.85
N LEU A 205 3.25 13.99 -37.43
CA LEU A 205 3.75 14.14 -36.06
C LEU A 205 2.76 14.87 -35.15
N ILE A 206 1.57 15.20 -35.65
CA ILE A 206 0.37 15.39 -34.82
C ILE A 206 -0.19 13.99 -34.56
N ALA A 207 0.54 13.21 -33.75
CA ALA A 207 -0.04 12.09 -33.03
C ALA A 207 -1.33 12.62 -32.40
N TRP A 208 -2.44 11.93 -32.67
CA TRP A 208 -3.79 12.37 -32.37
C TRP A 208 -3.89 12.65 -30.86
N LYS A 209 -3.65 13.89 -30.45
CA LYS A 209 -3.89 14.37 -29.08
C LYS A 209 -5.39 14.28 -28.89
N ARG A 210 -5.86 13.17 -28.31
CA ARG A 210 -7.23 13.09 -27.80
C ARG A 210 -7.39 14.25 -26.82
N ALA A 211 -8.51 14.96 -26.93
CA ALA A 211 -8.79 16.04 -25.99
C ALA A 211 -8.78 15.45 -24.56
N PRO A 212 -8.12 16.10 -23.59
CA PRO A 212 -8.05 15.60 -22.22
C PRO A 212 -9.48 15.38 -21.70
N ARG A 213 -9.73 14.22 -21.08
CA ARG A 213 -11.07 13.89 -20.58
C ARG A 213 -11.55 14.94 -19.58
N SER A 214 -12.84 15.22 -19.57
CA SER A 214 -13.41 16.26 -18.71
C SER A 214 -13.21 15.93 -17.22
N LEU A 215 -13.15 16.96 -16.36
CA LEU A 215 -13.06 16.73 -14.91
C LEU A 215 -14.22 15.85 -14.40
N PHE A 216 -15.41 16.02 -14.99
CA PHE A 216 -16.58 15.20 -14.68
C PHE A 216 -16.35 13.71 -14.94
N TYR A 217 -15.65 13.34 -16.02
CA TYR A 217 -15.30 11.95 -16.30
C TYR A 217 -14.46 11.34 -15.17
N HIS A 218 -13.43 12.06 -14.70
CA HIS A 218 -12.58 11.58 -13.61
C HIS A 218 -13.34 11.51 -12.28
N ILE A 219 -14.22 12.49 -11.99
CA ILE A 219 -15.07 12.45 -10.80
C ILE A 219 -16.00 11.22 -10.85
N PHE A 220 -16.62 10.96 -12.01
CA PHE A 220 -17.47 9.80 -12.19
C PHE A 220 -16.71 8.50 -11.96
N GLN A 221 -15.51 8.36 -12.53
CA GLN A 221 -14.70 7.17 -12.35
C GLN A 221 -14.16 7.00 -10.92
N LEU A 222 -13.82 8.10 -10.24
CA LEU A 222 -13.46 8.08 -8.81
C LEU A 222 -14.61 7.53 -7.97
N VAL A 223 -15.85 7.97 -8.25
CA VAL A 223 -17.04 7.45 -7.56
C VAL A 223 -17.26 5.97 -7.86
N MET A 224 -17.07 5.54 -9.12
CA MET A 224 -17.18 4.12 -9.49
C MET A 224 -16.12 3.25 -8.81
N GLY A 225 -14.87 3.73 -8.71
CA GLY A 225 -13.79 3.06 -7.98
C GLY A 225 -14.12 2.93 -6.48
N LEU A 226 -14.58 4.02 -5.85
CA LEU A 226 -15.01 4.01 -4.45
C LEU A 226 -16.17 3.04 -4.19
N LEU A 227 -17.16 2.98 -5.10
CA LEU A 227 -18.26 2.01 -5.03
C LEU A 227 -17.75 0.58 -5.16
N ALA A 228 -16.82 0.31 -6.10
CA ALA A 228 -16.21 -1.00 -6.27
C ALA A 228 -15.45 -1.44 -5.01
N LEU A 229 -14.62 -0.55 -4.43
CA LEU A 229 -13.93 -0.76 -3.16
C LEU A 229 -14.89 -1.11 -2.03
N THR A 230 -15.96 -0.31 -1.87
CA THR A 230 -16.92 -0.49 -0.78
C THR A 230 -17.70 -1.80 -0.91
N ILE A 231 -18.17 -2.13 -2.12
CA ILE A 231 -18.88 -3.37 -2.40
C ILE A 231 -17.95 -4.56 -2.17
N SER A 232 -16.73 -4.49 -2.69
CA SER A 232 -15.77 -5.58 -2.54
C SER A 232 -15.39 -5.80 -1.08
N GLY A 233 -15.06 -4.75 -0.32
CA GLY A 233 -14.77 -4.86 1.11
C GLY A 233 -15.90 -5.53 1.89
N TYR A 234 -17.15 -5.21 1.55
CA TYR A 234 -18.33 -5.89 2.11
C TYR A 234 -18.37 -7.38 1.77
N LEU A 235 -18.19 -7.74 0.50
CA LEU A 235 -18.18 -9.12 0.03
C LEU A 235 -17.04 -9.94 0.65
N LEU A 236 -15.83 -9.37 0.74
CA LEU A 236 -14.66 -9.99 1.35
C LEU A 236 -14.88 -10.28 2.82
N SER A 237 -15.27 -9.26 3.60
CA SER A 237 -15.52 -9.43 5.04
C SER A 237 -16.62 -10.46 5.28
N ARG A 238 -17.72 -10.40 4.51
CA ARG A 238 -18.83 -11.33 4.66
C ARG A 238 -18.40 -12.77 4.33
N SER A 239 -17.74 -12.97 3.20
CA SER A 239 -17.31 -14.29 2.74
C SER A 239 -16.24 -14.88 3.67
N ALA A 240 -15.29 -14.06 4.11
CA ALA A 240 -14.26 -14.45 5.07
C ALA A 240 -14.87 -14.94 6.39
N SER A 241 -15.89 -14.25 6.91
CA SER A 241 -16.58 -14.70 8.14
C SER A 241 -17.30 -16.03 7.97
N VAL A 242 -17.95 -16.25 6.81
CA VAL A 242 -18.60 -17.53 6.51
C VAL A 242 -17.58 -18.64 6.36
N ILE A 243 -16.45 -18.37 5.72
CA ILE A 243 -15.32 -19.31 5.59
C ILE A 243 -14.78 -19.65 6.99
N ALA A 244 -14.60 -18.65 7.85
CA ALA A 244 -14.17 -18.84 9.25
C ALA A 244 -15.12 -19.78 9.99
N ASP A 245 -16.43 -19.55 9.91
CA ASP A 245 -17.45 -20.40 10.51
C ASP A 245 -17.41 -21.84 9.98
N CYS A 246 -17.21 -22.02 8.67
CA CYS A 246 -17.13 -23.32 8.03
C CYS A 246 -15.92 -24.15 8.50
N PHE A 247 -14.79 -23.49 8.80
CA PHE A 247 -13.57 -24.14 9.27
C PHE A 247 -13.38 -24.13 10.79
N HIS A 248 -14.34 -23.56 11.53
CA HIS A 248 -14.27 -23.31 12.98
C HIS A 248 -13.02 -22.53 13.38
N LEU A 249 -12.71 -21.49 12.61
CA LEU A 249 -11.60 -20.57 12.87
C LEU A 249 -12.14 -19.26 13.46
N SER A 250 -11.34 -18.61 14.29
CA SER A 250 -11.66 -17.26 14.76
C SER A 250 -11.59 -16.26 13.60
N GLY A 251 -12.41 -15.20 13.68
CA GLY A 251 -12.36 -14.11 12.71
C GLY A 251 -10.97 -13.46 12.65
N THR A 252 -10.27 -13.37 13.79
CA THR A 252 -8.89 -12.86 13.86
C THR A 252 -7.94 -13.69 13.02
N VAL A 253 -7.94 -15.02 13.15
CA VAL A 253 -7.05 -15.92 12.41
C VAL A 253 -7.29 -15.80 10.90
N VAL A 254 -8.55 -15.82 10.47
CA VAL A 254 -8.88 -15.69 9.03
C VAL A 254 -8.50 -14.31 8.50
N GLY A 255 -8.74 -13.25 9.27
CA GLY A 255 -8.33 -11.89 8.92
C GLY A 255 -6.81 -11.78 8.77
N LEU A 256 -6.09 -12.31 9.76
CA LEU A 256 -4.63 -12.24 9.86
C LEU A 256 -3.89 -13.10 8.85
N THR A 257 -4.51 -14.17 8.34
CA THR A 257 -3.87 -15.08 7.38
C THR A 257 -4.42 -14.93 5.97
N VAL A 258 -5.71 -15.20 5.77
CA VAL A 258 -6.31 -15.32 4.43
C VAL A 258 -6.64 -13.95 3.85
N VAL A 259 -7.31 -13.10 4.64
CA VAL A 259 -7.72 -11.78 4.17
C VAL A 259 -6.51 -10.90 3.93
N SER A 260 -5.61 -10.81 4.93
CA SER A 260 -4.39 -10.02 4.81
C SER A 260 -3.50 -10.47 3.66
N PHE A 261 -3.33 -11.78 3.44
CA PHE A 261 -2.52 -12.28 2.34
C PHE A 261 -3.09 -11.85 0.99
N ALA A 262 -4.43 -11.92 0.85
CA ALA A 262 -5.13 -11.61 -0.37
C ALA A 262 -5.18 -10.10 -0.67
N THR A 263 -5.40 -9.26 0.34
CA THR A 263 -5.38 -7.80 0.16
C THR A 263 -3.96 -7.30 -0.09
N THR A 264 -2.94 -7.91 0.55
CA THR A 264 -1.53 -7.52 0.34
C THR A 264 -0.86 -8.15 -0.90
N LEU A 265 -1.63 -8.66 -1.87
CA LEU A 265 -1.06 -9.25 -3.10
C LEU A 265 -0.46 -8.19 -4.04
N PRO A 266 -1.15 -7.06 -4.33
CA PRO A 266 -0.60 -5.99 -5.18
C PRO A 266 0.73 -5.45 -4.66
N GLU A 267 0.86 -5.26 -3.35
CA GLU A 267 2.05 -4.76 -2.65
C GLU A 267 3.22 -5.75 -2.77
N LYS A 268 2.95 -7.06 -2.68
CA LYS A 268 3.98 -8.07 -2.97
C LYS A 268 4.46 -7.97 -4.42
N MET A 269 3.57 -7.69 -5.37
CA MET A 269 3.95 -7.50 -6.78
C MET A 269 4.78 -6.24 -6.98
N VAL A 270 4.37 -5.12 -6.38
CA VAL A 270 5.14 -3.87 -6.39
C VAL A 270 6.52 -4.10 -5.79
N ALA A 271 6.62 -4.73 -4.61
CA ALA A 271 7.88 -5.02 -3.96
C ALA A 271 8.79 -5.93 -4.82
N ILE A 272 8.22 -6.94 -5.48
CA ILE A 272 8.93 -7.80 -6.44
C ILE A 272 9.49 -6.97 -7.59
N ILE A 273 8.66 -6.12 -8.21
CA ILE A 273 9.04 -5.31 -9.37
C ILE A 273 10.12 -4.29 -8.97
N SER A 274 9.89 -3.49 -7.93
CA SER A 274 10.84 -2.49 -7.45
C SER A 274 12.16 -3.14 -7.00
N GLY A 275 12.07 -4.28 -6.29
CA GLY A 275 13.24 -5.05 -5.87
C GLY A 275 14.06 -5.57 -7.04
N SER A 276 13.41 -6.19 -8.04
CA SER A 276 14.08 -6.69 -9.25
C SER A 276 14.76 -5.61 -10.09
N ARG A 277 14.24 -4.37 -10.04
CA ARG A 277 14.82 -3.19 -10.68
C ARG A 277 15.94 -2.54 -9.85
N GLY A 278 16.21 -3.01 -8.63
CA GLY A 278 17.27 -2.48 -7.77
C GLY A 278 16.86 -1.27 -6.93
N HIS A 279 15.57 -0.96 -6.83
CA HIS A 279 15.06 0.19 -6.09
C HIS A 279 14.77 -0.16 -4.61
N SER A 280 15.82 -0.48 -3.85
CA SER A 280 15.72 -0.87 -2.43
C SER A 280 15.05 0.20 -1.54
N GLY A 281 15.27 1.48 -1.83
CA GLY A 281 14.65 2.60 -1.12
C GLY A 281 13.12 2.61 -1.26
N ILE A 282 12.62 2.36 -2.48
CA ILE A 282 11.17 2.31 -2.77
C ILE A 282 10.53 1.16 -2.01
N VAL A 283 11.14 -0.03 -2.03
CA VAL A 283 10.61 -1.21 -1.30
C VAL A 283 10.46 -0.92 0.19
N VAL A 284 11.45 -0.26 0.81
CA VAL A 284 11.37 0.12 2.24
C VAL A 284 10.34 1.20 2.49
N ALA A 285 10.33 2.26 1.68
CA ALA A 285 9.42 3.39 1.86
C ALA A 285 7.96 2.97 1.74
N SER A 286 7.63 2.15 0.74
CA SER A 286 6.31 1.53 0.58
C SER A 286 5.98 0.65 1.79
N THR A 287 6.82 -0.34 2.12
CA THR A 287 6.58 -1.24 3.27
C THR A 287 6.34 -0.48 4.57
N ALA A 288 7.16 0.53 4.86
CA ALA A 288 7.03 1.32 6.07
C ALA A 288 5.83 2.25 6.05
N GLY A 289 5.56 2.93 4.93
CA GLY A 289 4.43 3.82 4.74
C GLY A 289 3.09 3.09 4.90
N SER A 290 2.93 1.99 4.18
CA SER A 290 1.80 1.07 4.26
C SER A 290 1.54 0.60 5.69
N ASN A 291 2.58 0.17 6.40
CA ASN A 291 2.40 -0.32 7.77
C ASN A 291 2.11 0.80 8.77
N ILE A 292 2.66 2.01 8.56
CA ILE A 292 2.26 3.18 9.34
C ILE A 292 0.77 3.44 9.12
N PHE A 293 0.28 3.44 7.88
CA PHE A 293 -1.12 3.61 7.54
C PHE A 293 -2.01 2.57 8.25
N LEU A 294 -1.65 1.29 8.19
CA LEU A 294 -2.39 0.21 8.83
C LEU A 294 -2.47 0.37 10.36
N LEU A 295 -1.32 0.58 11.01
CA LEU A 295 -1.22 0.62 12.47
C LEU A 295 -1.71 1.93 13.09
N THR A 296 -1.87 2.99 12.29
CA THR A 296 -2.36 4.29 12.77
C THR A 296 -3.76 4.59 12.26
N LEU A 297 -3.98 4.70 10.94
CA LEU A 297 -5.28 5.03 10.39
C LEU A 297 -6.27 3.86 10.53
N CYS A 298 -5.95 2.67 10.02
CA CYS A 298 -6.90 1.54 10.04
C CYS A 298 -7.18 1.08 11.48
N ALA A 299 -6.14 0.86 12.29
CA ALA A 299 -6.30 0.56 13.71
C ALA A 299 -7.06 1.67 14.47
N GLY A 300 -6.81 2.94 14.14
CA GLY A 300 -7.52 4.09 14.69
C GLY A 300 -9.02 4.08 14.38
N VAL A 301 -9.38 3.78 13.12
CA VAL A 301 -10.77 3.61 12.67
C VAL A 301 -11.47 2.47 13.41
N ILE A 302 -10.80 1.32 13.57
CA ILE A 302 -11.33 0.18 14.34
C ILE A 302 -11.61 0.59 15.79
N ALA A 303 -10.67 1.28 16.45
CA ALA A 303 -10.83 1.73 17.83
C ALA A 303 -11.91 2.81 17.99
N LEU A 304 -12.04 3.75 17.04
CA LEU A 304 -13.10 4.77 17.00
C LEU A 304 -14.50 4.17 16.89
N ALA A 305 -14.64 3.10 16.10
CA ALA A 305 -15.90 2.40 15.96
C ALA A 305 -16.35 1.67 17.25
N GLY A 306 -15.44 1.52 18.21
CA GLY A 306 -15.69 0.83 19.47
C GLY A 306 -15.39 -0.66 19.34
N LEU A 307 -14.13 -1.02 19.63
CA LEU A 307 -13.74 -2.41 19.78
C LEU A 307 -14.58 -3.07 20.88
N SER A 308 -15.42 -4.01 20.47
CA SER A 308 -15.97 -5.01 21.40
C SER A 308 -14.91 -6.11 21.50
N ALA A 309 -13.81 -5.83 22.19
CA ALA A 309 -12.80 -6.84 22.50
C ALA A 309 -13.43 -7.77 23.55
N ASP A 310 -14.15 -8.80 23.09
CA ASP A 310 -14.51 -9.90 23.95
C ASP A 310 -13.28 -10.80 24.17
N LYS A 311 -13.19 -11.34 25.37
CA LYS A 311 -11.99 -11.91 26.00
C LYS A 311 -11.44 -13.12 25.25
N SER A 312 -10.36 -12.92 24.51
CA SER A 312 -9.43 -13.99 24.13
C SER A 312 -8.00 -13.46 24.12
N ASP A 313 -7.49 -13.12 25.31
CA ASP A 313 -6.27 -12.32 25.52
C ASP A 313 -4.96 -13.01 25.09
N HIS A 314 -4.92 -14.35 25.02
CA HIS A 314 -3.68 -15.08 24.69
C HIS A 314 -3.37 -15.11 23.19
N VAL A 315 -4.40 -15.21 22.34
CA VAL A 315 -4.32 -15.18 20.84
C VAL A 315 -4.44 -13.74 20.32
N LEU A 316 -4.12 -12.77 21.16
CA LEU A 316 -3.94 -11.39 20.70
C LEU A 316 -2.53 -10.90 21.05
N LEU A 317 -2.00 -11.37 22.19
CA LEU A 317 -0.65 -11.04 22.62
C LEU A 317 0.44 -11.63 21.71
N PHE A 318 0.28 -12.83 21.15
CA PHE A 318 1.29 -13.47 20.30
C PHE A 318 1.45 -12.73 18.97
N GLU A 319 0.35 -12.43 18.30
CA GLU A 319 0.25 -11.74 17.03
C GLU A 319 0.58 -10.25 17.19
N LEU A 320 0.26 -9.65 18.34
CA LEU A 320 0.72 -8.31 18.69
C LEU A 320 2.24 -8.26 18.89
N LEU A 321 2.81 -9.23 19.63
CA LEU A 321 4.27 -9.34 19.78
C LEU A 321 4.95 -9.61 18.44
N PHE A 322 4.40 -10.48 17.61
CA PHE A 322 4.98 -10.82 16.32
C PHE A 322 4.94 -9.62 15.35
N THR A 323 3.86 -8.84 15.37
CA THR A 323 3.76 -7.55 14.67
C THR A 323 4.90 -6.62 15.11
N TRP A 324 5.09 -6.44 16.42
CA TRP A 324 6.16 -5.60 16.96
C TRP A 324 7.57 -6.11 16.61
N ILE A 325 7.81 -7.41 16.76
CA ILE A 325 9.08 -8.05 16.41
C ILE A 325 9.36 -7.85 14.91
N SER A 326 8.39 -8.04 14.02
CA SER A 326 8.59 -7.84 12.59
C SER A 326 9.04 -6.41 12.26
N SER A 327 8.45 -5.38 12.89
CA SER A 327 8.91 -3.98 12.74
C SER A 327 10.32 -3.75 13.28
N VAL A 328 10.69 -4.36 14.41
CA VAL A 328 12.07 -4.33 14.92
C VAL A 328 13.03 -4.98 13.92
N MET A 329 12.64 -6.12 13.33
CA MET A 329 13.46 -6.83 12.35
C MET A 329 13.66 -6.00 11.08
N LEU A 330 12.62 -5.33 10.57
CA LEU A 330 12.75 -4.41 9.44
C LEU A 330 13.71 -3.26 9.74
N PHE A 331 13.56 -2.63 10.91
CA PHE A 331 14.45 -1.56 11.36
C PHE A 331 15.91 -2.04 11.39
N LEU A 332 16.19 -3.19 12.01
CA LEU A 332 17.55 -3.75 12.04
C LEU A 332 18.07 -4.12 10.65
N ALA A 333 17.23 -4.68 9.78
CA ALA A 333 17.60 -5.04 8.41
C ALA A 333 18.09 -3.82 7.63
N VAL A 334 17.42 -2.68 7.75
CA VAL A 334 17.80 -1.45 7.07
C VAL A 334 19.09 -0.84 7.62
N PHE A 335 19.33 -0.94 8.93
CA PHE A 335 20.53 -0.39 9.57
C PHE A 335 21.79 -1.25 9.40
N VAL A 336 21.65 -2.59 9.38
CA VAL A 336 22.76 -3.54 9.28
C VAL A 336 23.15 -3.85 7.82
N ARG A 337 22.49 -3.21 6.84
CA ARG A 337 22.65 -3.47 5.39
C ARG A 337 22.25 -4.90 5.03
N ALA A 338 20.98 -5.22 5.20
CA ALA A 338 20.40 -6.50 4.83
C ALA A 338 20.72 -6.89 3.39
N ASP A 339 20.91 -8.19 3.19
CA ASP A 339 21.16 -8.81 1.89
C ASP A 339 20.01 -9.78 1.52
N ARG A 340 20.22 -10.55 0.46
CA ARG A 340 19.25 -11.54 -0.01
C ARG A 340 19.02 -12.66 1.01
N ALA A 341 20.00 -12.97 1.88
CA ALA A 341 19.85 -14.00 2.91
C ALA A 341 18.92 -13.54 4.03
N VAL A 342 18.97 -12.26 4.41
CA VAL A 342 17.97 -11.66 5.32
C VAL A 342 16.57 -11.73 4.71
N GLY A 343 16.44 -11.45 3.40
CA GLY A 343 15.18 -11.63 2.67
C GLY A 343 14.67 -13.08 2.73
N ALA A 344 15.54 -14.07 2.47
CA ALA A 344 15.19 -15.49 2.58
C ALA A 344 14.72 -15.86 4.00
N LEU A 345 15.43 -15.37 5.02
CA LEU A 345 15.07 -15.61 6.42
C LEU A 345 13.68 -15.03 6.74
N PHE A 346 13.40 -13.80 6.33
CA PHE A 346 12.10 -13.13 6.53
C PHE A 346 10.97 -13.93 5.90
N LEU A 347 11.15 -14.37 4.65
CA LEU A 347 10.15 -15.16 3.95
C LEU A 347 9.91 -16.51 4.65
N VAL A 348 10.96 -17.19 5.10
CA VAL A 348 10.83 -18.44 5.86
C VAL A 348 10.08 -18.21 7.17
N MET A 349 10.36 -17.12 7.88
CA MET A 349 9.62 -16.76 9.10
C MET A 349 8.16 -16.43 8.81
N TYR A 350 7.85 -15.77 7.68
CA TYR A 350 6.47 -15.52 7.27
C TYR A 350 5.71 -16.82 7.02
N VAL A 351 6.29 -17.75 6.27
CA VAL A 351 5.67 -19.06 6.00
C VAL A 351 5.51 -19.85 7.30
N ALA A 352 6.54 -19.86 8.16
CA ALA A 352 6.46 -20.51 9.47
C ALA A 352 5.37 -19.91 10.35
N PHE A 353 5.22 -18.58 10.36
CA PHE A 353 4.15 -17.88 11.06
C PHE A 353 2.77 -18.30 10.56
N LEU A 354 2.53 -18.29 9.24
CA LEU A 354 1.25 -18.73 8.66
C LEU A 354 0.92 -20.18 9.03
N ILE A 355 1.91 -21.08 8.99
CA ILE A 355 1.72 -22.48 9.37
C ILE A 355 1.39 -22.59 10.87
N LEU A 356 2.14 -21.90 11.73
CA LEU A 356 1.92 -21.92 13.17
C LEU A 356 0.53 -21.42 13.53
N GLU A 357 0.12 -20.30 12.91
CA GLU A 357 -1.20 -19.70 13.11
C GLU A 357 -2.33 -20.67 12.77
N PHE A 358 -2.25 -21.31 11.59
CA PHE A 358 -3.28 -22.22 11.11
C PHE A 358 -3.33 -23.56 11.86
N THR A 359 -2.19 -24.01 12.42
CA THR A 359 -2.07 -25.33 13.06
C THR A 359 -2.25 -25.29 14.58
N VAL A 360 -1.66 -24.29 15.26
CA VAL A 360 -1.60 -24.21 16.72
C VAL A 360 -2.72 -23.33 17.27
N TYR A 361 -3.04 -22.22 16.61
CA TYR A 361 -4.00 -21.22 17.10
C TYR A 361 -5.38 -21.33 16.42
N ARG A 362 -5.72 -22.53 15.93
CA ARG A 362 -6.94 -22.90 15.21
C ARG A 362 -8.26 -22.78 16.02
N ARG A 363 -8.34 -21.99 17.09
CA ARG A 363 -9.50 -21.94 18.00
C ARG A 363 -10.07 -20.54 18.17
#